data_AF-A0A378MD11-F1
#
_entry.id   AF-A0A378MD11-F1
#
_cell.length_a   1.000
_cell.length_b   1.000
_cell.length_c   1.000
_cell.angle_alpha   90.00
_cell.angle_beta   90.00
_cell.angle_gamma   90.00
#
_symmetry.space_group_name_H-M   'P 1'
#
loop_
_entity.id
_entity.type
_entity.pdbx_description
1 polymer ?
#
loop_
_entity_poly.entity_id
_entity_poly.type
_entity_poly.pdbx_seq_one_letter_code
_entity_poly.pdbx_strand_id
1 'polypeptide(L)'
;MSSYRIISLKFKNGRIVSELKKIHTNVLDNNPVIYIYYNLKKKKIYVGETNGFIRRHNEHLIESNPKVDYREYTNCLVIYSSLFNKSAVLDLESLILNYMIAESDTTKFVFANRNNGQTELVYKNKEEILTDVFYKLWSNELHKLGLVDNPNIDELRESLLFKYSPFKQLSAKQKMIIDEIEKSVINRYLVEAPAGSGKSVVLLT
;
A
#
# COMPACT_ATOMS: atom_id res chain seq x y z
N MET A 1 -1.62 26.74 -2.75
CA MET A 1 -2.65 25.82 -2.21
C MET A 1 -2.08 24.41 -2.24
N SER A 2 -2.31 23.58 -1.22
CA SER A 2 -1.89 22.17 -1.27
C SER A 2 -2.58 21.44 -2.43
N SER A 3 -1.83 20.64 -3.17
CA SER A 3 -2.25 19.78 -4.29
C SER A 3 -3.24 18.69 -3.86
N TYR A 4 -3.33 18.39 -2.57
CA TYR A 4 -4.32 17.47 -2.00
C TYR A 4 -4.83 18.00 -0.66
N ARG A 5 -5.93 17.39 -0.19
CA ARG A 5 -6.57 17.67 1.10
C ARG A 5 -6.91 16.36 1.79
N ILE A 6 -7.08 16.45 3.11
CA ILE A 6 -7.31 15.30 3.99
C ILE A 6 -8.57 15.52 4.83
N ILE A 7 -9.32 14.44 5.03
CA ILE A 7 -10.37 14.33 6.03
C ILE A 7 -9.97 13.22 7.01
N SER A 8 -9.73 13.59 8.26
CA SER A 8 -9.41 12.64 9.33
C SER A 8 -10.69 12.20 10.04
N LEU A 9 -11.01 10.91 9.94
CA LEU A 9 -12.18 10.30 10.54
C LEU A 9 -11.78 9.42 11.73
N LYS A 10 -12.62 9.45 12.76
CA LYS A 10 -12.56 8.52 13.90
C LYS A 10 -13.73 7.57 13.82
N PHE A 11 -13.49 6.31 14.17
CA PHE A 11 -14.48 5.25 14.17
C PHE A 11 -14.74 4.70 15.56
N LYS A 12 -15.98 4.29 15.80
CA LYS A 12 -16.38 3.48 16.96
C LYS A 12 -17.26 2.34 16.47
N ASN A 13 -16.77 1.11 16.58
CA ASN A 13 -17.43 -0.10 16.07
C ASN A 13 -17.85 0.04 14.60
N GLY A 14 -16.93 0.55 13.77
CA GLY A 14 -17.18 0.80 12.35
C GLY A 14 -18.00 2.05 12.04
N ARG A 15 -18.63 2.73 13.01
CA ARG A 15 -19.39 3.97 12.75
C ARG A 15 -18.48 5.19 12.77
N ILE A 16 -18.68 6.10 11.82
CA ILE A 16 -18.03 7.42 11.81
C ILE A 16 -18.56 8.26 12.97
N VAL A 17 -17.67 8.71 13.86
CA VAL A 17 -18.00 9.57 15.01
C VAL A 17 -17.44 10.99 14.91
N SER A 18 -16.69 11.28 13.84
CA SER A 18 -16.21 12.65 13.57
C SER A 18 -17.34 13.56 13.11
N GLU A 19 -17.30 14.83 13.53
CA GLU A 19 -18.17 15.86 12.98
C GLU A 19 -17.77 16.18 11.54
N LEU A 20 -18.73 16.13 10.61
CA LEU A 20 -18.51 16.39 9.19
C LEU A 20 -19.16 17.72 8.79
N LYS A 21 -18.36 18.59 8.18
CA LYS A 21 -18.88 19.78 7.48
C LYS A 21 -19.54 19.34 6.16
N LYS A 22 -20.54 20.09 5.69
CA LYS A 22 -21.25 19.80 4.42
C LYS A 22 -20.32 19.60 3.22
N ILE A 23 -19.22 20.35 3.15
CA ILE A 23 -18.20 20.19 2.10
C ILE A 23 -17.49 18.83 2.16
N HIS A 24 -17.25 18.30 3.36
CA HIS A 24 -16.68 16.97 3.53
C HIS A 24 -17.67 15.92 3.06
N THR A 25 -18.95 16.02 3.43
CA THR A 25 -19.99 15.07 2.98
C THR A 25 -20.04 14.97 1.46
N ASN A 26 -20.08 16.11 0.75
CA ASN A 26 -20.10 16.10 -0.71
C ASN A 26 -18.88 15.42 -1.34
N VAL A 27 -17.67 15.68 -0.78
CA VAL A 27 -16.44 15.03 -1.24
C VAL A 27 -16.48 13.52 -0.97
N LEU A 28 -16.93 13.11 0.22
CA LEU A 28 -17.01 11.71 0.58
C LEU A 28 -18.05 10.93 -0.23
N ASP A 29 -19.07 11.60 -0.78
CA ASP A 29 -20.12 10.95 -1.56
C ASP A 29 -19.79 10.86 -3.05
N ASN A 30 -19.12 11.88 -3.61
CA ASN A 30 -19.11 12.12 -5.07
C ASN A 30 -17.71 12.21 -5.71
N ASN A 31 -16.62 12.11 -4.94
CA ASN A 31 -15.27 12.30 -5.47
C ASN A 31 -14.43 11.01 -5.46
N PRO A 32 -13.50 10.86 -6.42
CA PRO A 32 -12.41 9.90 -6.33
C PRO A 32 -11.54 10.24 -5.12
N VAL A 33 -11.32 9.25 -4.25
CA VAL A 33 -10.54 9.39 -3.03
C VAL A 33 -9.69 8.13 -2.79
N ILE A 34 -8.58 8.34 -2.09
CA ILE A 34 -7.86 7.27 -1.39
C ILE A 34 -8.30 7.30 0.06
N TYR A 35 -8.47 6.15 0.68
CA TYR A 35 -8.69 6.05 2.11
C TYR A 35 -7.76 5.03 2.75
N ILE A 36 -7.27 5.35 3.94
CA ILE A 36 -6.41 4.49 4.74
C ILE A 36 -7.12 4.24 6.06
N TYR A 37 -7.63 3.03 6.28
CA TYR A 37 -8.07 2.60 7.59
C TYR A 37 -6.88 2.14 8.40
N TYR A 38 -6.83 2.56 9.67
CA TYR A 38 -5.75 2.15 10.55
C TYR A 38 -6.19 1.99 12.00
N ASN A 39 -5.48 1.11 12.70
CA ASN A 39 -5.49 0.98 14.14
C ASN A 39 -4.04 0.86 14.60
N LEU A 40 -3.50 1.95 15.16
CA LEU A 40 -2.10 2.00 15.61
C LEU A 40 -1.81 0.99 16.72
N LYS A 41 -2.77 0.75 17.63
CA LYS A 41 -2.62 -0.17 18.76
C LYS A 41 -2.60 -1.62 18.32
N LYS A 42 -3.48 -2.01 17.39
CA LYS A 42 -3.52 -3.37 16.81
C LYS A 42 -2.53 -3.55 15.65
N LYS A 43 -1.82 -2.49 15.26
CA LYS A 43 -0.94 -2.48 14.09
C LYS A 43 -1.62 -3.04 12.83
N LYS A 44 -2.87 -2.62 12.57
CA LYS A 44 -3.62 -3.02 11.36
C LYS A 44 -3.82 -1.84 10.42
N ILE A 45 -3.62 -2.07 9.13
CA ILE A 45 -3.84 -1.10 8.06
C ILE A 45 -4.64 -1.73 6.93
N TYR A 46 -5.47 -0.91 6.28
CA TYR A 46 -6.11 -1.20 5.00
C TYR A 46 -6.04 0.06 4.15
N VAL A 47 -5.61 -0.06 2.90
CA VAL A 47 -5.57 1.05 1.93
C VAL A 47 -6.61 0.75 0.84
N GLY A 48 -7.36 1.74 0.38
CA GLY A 48 -8.26 1.53 -0.74
C GLY A 48 -8.57 2.81 -1.49
N GLU A 49 -9.17 2.66 -2.67
CA GLU A 49 -9.68 3.76 -3.47
C GLU A 49 -11.19 3.61 -3.70
N THR A 50 -11.88 4.72 -3.95
CA THR A 50 -13.27 4.72 -4.42
C THR A 50 -13.69 6.08 -4.98
N ASN A 51 -14.76 6.12 -5.76
CA ASN A 51 -15.45 7.34 -6.19
C ASN A 51 -16.58 7.79 -5.23
N GLY A 52 -16.79 7.06 -4.12
CA GLY A 52 -17.82 7.37 -3.14
C GLY A 52 -17.54 6.64 -1.84
N PHE A 53 -16.81 7.30 -0.93
CA PHE A 53 -16.36 6.77 0.34
C PHE A 53 -17.50 6.32 1.25
N ILE A 54 -18.56 7.12 1.42
CA ILE A 54 -19.67 6.75 2.32
C ILE A 54 -20.33 5.45 1.87
N ARG A 55 -20.62 5.33 0.56
CA ARG A 55 -21.17 4.10 -0.02
C ARG A 55 -20.22 2.92 0.20
N ARG A 56 -18.93 3.07 -0.15
CA ARG A 56 -17.93 2.00 -0.02
C ARG A 56 -17.72 1.57 1.42
N HIS A 57 -17.73 2.51 2.36
CA HIS A 57 -17.64 2.25 3.79
C HIS A 57 -18.84 1.45 4.31
N ASN A 58 -20.05 1.79 3.87
CA ASN A 58 -21.25 1.03 4.24
C ASN A 58 -21.21 -0.39 3.65
N GLU A 59 -20.80 -0.55 2.39
CA GLU A 59 -20.62 -1.86 1.75
C GLU A 59 -19.67 -2.76 2.54
N HIS A 60 -18.53 -2.22 3.01
CA HIS A 60 -17.59 -2.93 3.87
C HIS A 60 -18.21 -3.40 5.19
N LEU A 61 -19.12 -2.63 5.79
CA LEU A 61 -19.73 -2.98 7.08
C LEU A 61 -20.84 -4.04 6.98
N ILE A 62 -21.48 -4.14 5.82
CA ILE A 62 -22.58 -5.07 5.55
C ILE A 62 -22.16 -6.31 4.74
N GLU A 63 -20.88 -6.39 4.35
CA GLU A 63 -20.33 -7.53 3.64
C GLU A 63 -20.59 -8.83 4.41
N SER A 64 -21.22 -9.80 3.74
CA SER A 64 -21.51 -11.11 4.31
C SER A 64 -20.25 -11.97 4.27
N ASN A 65 -19.80 -12.47 5.42
CA ASN A 65 -18.52 -13.18 5.63
C ASN A 65 -17.29 -12.36 5.19
N PRO A 66 -17.03 -11.21 5.83
CA PRO A 66 -15.95 -10.35 5.42
C PRO A 66 -14.59 -10.99 5.72
N LYS A 67 -13.66 -10.92 4.76
CA LYS A 67 -12.25 -11.33 4.99
C LYS A 67 -11.53 -10.38 5.95
N VAL A 68 -12.05 -9.16 6.12
CA VAL A 68 -11.50 -8.09 6.93
C VAL A 68 -12.58 -7.58 7.87
N ASP A 69 -12.36 -7.64 9.19
CA ASP A 69 -13.27 -7.00 10.14
C ASP A 69 -13.00 -5.49 10.21
N TYR A 70 -13.72 -4.72 9.40
CA TYR A 70 -13.58 -3.26 9.35
C TYR A 70 -13.91 -2.55 10.66
N ARG A 71 -14.54 -3.23 11.63
CA ARG A 71 -14.83 -2.70 12.97
C ARG A 71 -13.58 -2.62 13.84
N GLU A 72 -12.49 -3.30 13.45
CA GLU A 72 -11.23 -3.25 14.18
C GLU A 72 -10.44 -1.95 13.95
N TYR A 73 -10.76 -1.19 12.91
CA TYR A 73 -10.13 0.10 12.65
C TYR A 73 -10.73 1.20 13.52
N THR A 74 -9.87 2.04 14.07
CA THR A 74 -10.26 3.15 14.96
C THR A 74 -10.25 4.49 14.24
N ASN A 75 -9.53 4.57 13.12
CA ASN A 75 -9.29 5.80 12.40
C ASN A 75 -9.31 5.55 10.89
N CYS A 76 -9.60 6.62 10.14
CA CYS A 76 -9.44 6.66 8.70
C CYS A 76 -8.88 8.00 8.24
N LEU A 77 -7.93 7.95 7.32
CA LEU A 77 -7.47 9.11 6.57
C LEU A 77 -8.11 9.05 5.19
N VAL A 78 -8.92 10.03 4.80
CA VAL A 78 -9.45 10.15 3.43
C VAL A 78 -8.71 11.28 2.71
N ILE A 79 -8.05 10.94 1.61
CA ILE A 79 -7.25 11.86 0.78
C ILE A 79 -8.03 12.15 -0.50
N TYR A 80 -8.10 13.43 -0.86
CA TYR A 80 -8.77 13.88 -2.09
C TYR A 80 -8.00 15.03 -2.74
N SER A 81 -8.09 15.12 -4.06
CA SER A 81 -7.40 16.13 -4.85
C SER A 81 -8.18 16.43 -6.13
N SER A 82 -8.03 17.64 -6.67
CA SER A 82 -8.49 17.97 -8.03
C SER A 82 -7.74 17.22 -9.13
N LEU A 83 -6.57 16.64 -8.81
CA LEU A 83 -5.75 15.83 -9.71
C LEU A 83 -6.27 14.39 -9.85
N PHE A 84 -7.18 13.97 -8.97
CA PHE A 84 -7.64 12.59 -8.90
C PHE A 84 -8.64 12.29 -10.01
N ASN A 85 -8.33 11.22 -10.73
CA ASN A 85 -9.20 10.50 -11.64
C ASN A 85 -9.04 9.00 -11.33
N LYS A 86 -9.86 8.15 -11.96
CA LYS A 86 -9.85 6.70 -11.68
C LYS A 86 -8.47 6.06 -11.80
N SER A 87 -7.72 6.37 -12.87
CA SER A 87 -6.38 5.82 -13.08
C SER A 87 -5.38 6.33 -12.04
N ALA A 88 -5.46 7.62 -11.70
CA ALA A 88 -4.58 8.23 -10.71
C ALA A 88 -4.79 7.66 -9.31
N VAL A 89 -6.04 7.47 -8.86
CA VAL A 89 -6.29 6.88 -7.53
C VAL A 89 -5.92 5.40 -7.48
N LEU A 90 -6.13 4.66 -8.56
CA LEU A 90 -5.74 3.24 -8.62
C LEU A 90 -4.22 3.07 -8.54
N ASP A 91 -3.46 3.86 -9.29
CA ASP A 91 -1.99 3.87 -9.27
C ASP A 91 -1.46 4.31 -7.90
N LEU A 92 -2.02 5.39 -7.34
CA LEU A 92 -1.61 5.93 -6.05
C LEU A 92 -1.93 4.99 -4.88
N GLU A 93 -3.08 4.30 -4.91
CA GLU A 93 -3.43 3.26 -3.92
C GLU A 93 -2.39 2.15 -3.89
N SER A 94 -2.04 1.64 -5.07
CA SER A 94 -0.98 0.64 -5.24
C SER A 94 0.37 1.12 -4.74
N LEU A 95 0.74 2.35 -5.09
CA LEU A 95 2.01 2.95 -4.72
C LEU A 95 2.14 3.08 -3.20
N ILE A 96 1.12 3.64 -2.53
CA ILE A 96 1.06 3.77 -1.07
C ILE A 96 1.16 2.39 -0.43
N LEU A 97 0.33 1.44 -0.85
CA LEU A 97 0.30 0.11 -0.25
C LEU A 97 1.66 -0.61 -0.39
N ASN A 98 2.29 -0.54 -1.56
CA ASN A 98 3.58 -1.20 -1.81
C ASN A 98 4.70 -0.64 -0.93
N TYR A 99 4.80 0.69 -0.82
CA TYR A 99 5.82 1.31 0.02
C TYR A 99 5.57 1.02 1.51
N MET A 100 4.31 1.06 1.97
CA MET A 100 4.00 0.73 3.36
C MET A 100 4.29 -0.75 3.69
N ILE A 101 4.03 -1.67 2.76
CA ILE A 101 4.41 -3.10 2.90
C ILE A 101 5.93 -3.25 2.97
N ALA A 102 6.70 -2.47 2.22
CA ALA A 102 8.16 -2.50 2.24
C ALA A 102 8.73 -2.20 3.65
N GLU A 103 8.05 -1.35 4.40
CA GLU A 103 8.39 -0.97 5.77
C GLU A 103 7.73 -1.84 6.84
N SER A 104 6.96 -2.86 6.47
CA SER A 104 6.24 -3.71 7.42
C SER A 104 7.17 -4.40 8.43
N ASP A 105 8.39 -4.73 8.01
CA ASP A 105 9.43 -5.32 8.87
C ASP A 105 9.82 -4.38 10.02
N THR A 106 9.83 -3.06 9.80
CA THR A 106 10.16 -2.05 10.80
C THR A 106 8.93 -1.62 11.59
N THR A 107 7.86 -1.24 10.88
CA THR A 107 6.65 -0.65 11.48
C THR A 107 5.77 -1.67 12.22
N LYS A 108 5.94 -2.95 11.89
CA LYS A 108 5.16 -4.11 12.36
C LYS A 108 3.68 -4.07 11.99
N PHE A 109 3.30 -3.28 10.99
CA PHE A 109 1.92 -3.24 10.50
C PHE A 109 1.54 -4.50 9.72
N VAL A 110 0.33 -4.98 9.97
CA VAL A 110 -0.33 -6.04 9.20
C VAL A 110 -1.32 -5.39 8.24
N PHE A 111 -1.14 -5.67 6.95
CA PHE A 111 -1.96 -5.14 5.86
C PHE A 111 -3.09 -6.12 5.53
N ALA A 112 -4.33 -5.64 5.58
CA ALA A 112 -5.51 -6.47 5.37
C ALA A 112 -5.83 -6.68 3.88
N ASN A 113 -5.41 -5.76 3.01
CA ASN A 113 -5.41 -5.94 1.57
C ASN A 113 -4.00 -6.18 1.05
N ARG A 114 -3.87 -7.09 0.08
CA ARG A 114 -2.63 -7.33 -0.65
C ARG A 114 -2.73 -6.63 -2.00
N ASN A 115 -1.60 -6.18 -2.53
CA ASN A 115 -1.55 -5.75 -3.91
C ASN A 115 -1.60 -7.00 -4.81
N ASN A 116 -2.55 -7.07 -5.73
CA ASN A 116 -2.74 -8.23 -6.63
C ASN A 116 -1.85 -8.15 -7.88
N GLY A 117 -0.85 -7.26 -7.88
CA GLY A 117 -0.06 -6.92 -9.04
C GLY A 117 -0.86 -5.99 -9.94
N GLN A 118 -0.40 -4.76 -10.09
CA GLN A 118 -0.97 -3.83 -11.07
C GLN A 118 -0.01 -3.67 -12.25
N THR A 119 -0.58 -3.68 -13.45
CA THR A 119 0.12 -3.26 -14.67
C THR A 119 0.40 -1.76 -14.56
N GLU A 120 1.55 -1.32 -15.08
CA GLU A 120 1.88 0.11 -15.08
C GLU A 120 0.79 0.92 -15.78
N LEU A 121 0.21 1.87 -15.05
CA LEU A 121 -0.80 2.78 -15.58
C LEU A 121 -0.14 4.02 -16.17
N VAL A 122 -0.64 4.45 -17.33
CA VAL A 122 -0.23 5.68 -18.02
C VAL A 122 -1.38 6.69 -17.94
N TYR A 123 -1.12 7.86 -17.37
CA TYR A 123 -2.09 8.96 -17.27
C TYR A 123 -1.36 10.31 -17.24
N LYS A 124 -2.07 11.36 -17.70
CA LYS A 124 -1.50 12.67 -18.07
C LYS A 124 -0.69 13.34 -16.95
N ASN A 125 -1.11 13.20 -15.71
CA ASN A 125 -0.58 13.93 -14.55
C ASN A 125 0.19 13.03 -13.56
N LYS A 126 0.80 11.94 -14.04
CA LYS A 126 1.53 10.96 -13.20
C LYS A 126 2.66 11.57 -12.37
N GLU A 127 3.49 12.43 -12.97
CA GLU A 127 4.58 13.09 -12.24
C GLU A 127 4.09 14.05 -11.16
N GLU A 128 2.99 14.76 -11.41
CA GLU A 128 2.36 15.66 -10.43
C GLU A 128 1.73 14.86 -9.29
N ILE A 129 1.06 13.74 -9.58
CA ILE A 129 0.55 12.84 -8.54
C ILE A 129 1.70 12.29 -7.68
N LEU A 130 2.84 11.93 -8.29
CA LEU A 130 3.98 11.41 -7.56
C LEU A 130 4.61 12.46 -6.65
N THR A 131 4.99 13.61 -7.21
CA THR A 131 5.76 14.64 -6.50
C THR A 131 4.90 15.52 -5.60
N ASP A 132 3.74 15.96 -6.09
CA ASP A 132 2.88 16.88 -5.37
C ASP A 132 1.88 16.18 -4.46
N VAL A 133 1.51 14.91 -4.71
CA VAL A 133 0.60 14.18 -3.81
C VAL A 133 1.35 13.14 -2.99
N PHE A 134 1.91 12.11 -3.62
CA PHE A 134 2.48 10.97 -2.89
C PHE A 134 3.63 11.39 -1.96
N TYR A 135 4.62 12.12 -2.46
CA TYR A 135 5.81 12.47 -1.65
C TYR A 135 5.47 13.33 -0.45
N LYS A 136 4.57 14.30 -0.67
CA LYS A 136 4.10 15.17 0.40
C LYS A 136 3.19 14.42 1.38
N LEU A 137 2.31 13.54 0.91
CA LEU A 137 1.44 12.72 1.77
C LEU A 137 2.27 11.81 2.68
N TRP A 138 3.28 11.14 2.13
CA TRP A 138 4.15 10.22 2.84
C TRP A 138 4.90 10.91 3.99
N SER A 139 5.67 11.94 3.65
CA SER A 139 6.55 12.63 4.61
C SER A 139 5.79 13.50 5.60
N ASN A 140 4.73 14.20 5.15
CA ASN A 140 4.08 15.21 5.99
C ASN A 140 2.89 14.69 6.79
N GLU A 141 2.27 13.58 6.36
CA GLU A 141 1.03 13.10 6.95
C GLU A 141 1.21 11.68 7.50
N LEU A 142 1.61 10.71 6.65
CA LEU A 142 1.72 9.31 7.07
C LEU A 142 2.82 9.13 8.14
N HIS A 143 3.98 9.73 7.93
CA HIS A 143 5.09 9.66 8.88
C HIS A 143 4.73 10.33 10.22
N LYS A 144 4.11 11.52 10.17
CA LYS A 144 3.69 12.22 11.40
C LYS A 144 2.61 11.47 12.17
N LEU A 145 1.76 10.70 11.48
CA LEU A 145 0.75 9.83 12.10
C LEU A 145 1.32 8.51 12.63
N GLY A 146 2.61 8.22 12.39
CA GLY A 146 3.25 6.96 12.77
C GLY A 146 2.75 5.75 11.97
N LEU A 147 2.28 5.98 10.75
CA LEU A 147 1.85 4.94 9.81
C LEU A 147 3.01 4.36 8.99
N VAL A 148 4.09 5.13 8.87
CA VAL A 148 5.35 4.80 8.18
C VAL A 148 6.52 5.26 9.05
N ASP A 149 7.70 4.68 8.86
CA ASP A 149 8.88 4.96 9.72
C ASP A 149 9.88 5.88 9.02
N ASN A 150 10.23 5.61 7.76
CA ASN A 150 11.15 6.44 7.00
C ASN A 150 10.39 7.52 6.21
N PRO A 151 10.59 8.82 6.48
CA PRO A 151 9.97 9.89 5.70
C PRO A 151 10.59 10.08 4.30
N ASN A 152 11.78 9.52 4.04
CA ASN A 152 12.52 9.68 2.80
C ASN A 152 12.15 8.59 1.78
N ILE A 153 11.33 8.97 0.79
CA ILE A 153 10.91 8.05 -0.26
C ILE A 153 12.07 7.62 -1.16
N ASP A 154 13.08 8.46 -1.39
CA ASP A 154 14.16 8.10 -2.32
C ASP A 154 15.00 6.95 -1.75
N GLU A 155 15.28 6.96 -0.45
CA GLU A 155 15.93 5.85 0.26
C GLU A 155 15.07 4.57 0.20
N LEU A 156 13.76 4.70 0.41
CA LEU A 156 12.82 3.59 0.29
C LEU A 156 12.77 3.04 -1.14
N ARG A 157 12.82 3.91 -2.14
CA ARG A 157 12.81 3.54 -3.55
C ARG A 157 14.07 2.76 -3.90
N GLU A 158 15.24 3.19 -3.45
CA GLU A 158 16.49 2.45 -3.64
C GLU A 158 16.44 1.09 -2.94
N SER A 159 15.92 1.04 -1.71
CA SER A 159 15.70 -0.20 -0.96
C SER A 159 14.72 -1.15 -1.68
N LEU A 160 13.62 -0.63 -2.22
CA LEU A 160 12.63 -1.37 -3.00
C LEU A 160 13.21 -1.89 -4.32
N LEU A 161 13.95 -1.05 -5.05
CA LEU A 161 14.66 -1.44 -6.26
C LEU A 161 15.71 -2.51 -5.97
N PHE A 162 16.32 -2.48 -4.78
CA PHE A 162 17.29 -3.48 -4.34
C PHE A 162 16.64 -4.78 -3.83
N LYS A 163 15.50 -4.70 -3.12
CA LYS A 163 14.79 -5.84 -2.52
C LYS A 163 13.92 -6.58 -3.54
N TYR A 164 13.30 -5.84 -4.46
CA TYR A 164 12.40 -6.35 -5.50
C TYR A 164 12.95 -6.21 -6.92
N SER A 165 14.25 -5.92 -7.06
CA SER A 165 14.95 -5.93 -8.35
C SER A 165 14.63 -7.19 -9.14
N PRO A 166 14.44 -7.12 -10.47
CA PRO A 166 14.33 -8.32 -11.31
C PRO A 166 15.51 -9.28 -11.11
N PHE A 167 16.67 -8.75 -10.72
CA PHE A 167 17.88 -9.50 -10.38
C PHE A 167 17.83 -10.20 -9.02
N LYS A 168 16.76 -10.06 -8.22
CA LYS A 168 16.54 -10.75 -6.93
C LYS A 168 15.19 -11.46 -6.81
N GLN A 169 14.24 -11.22 -7.71
CA GLN A 169 13.06 -12.07 -7.79
C GLN A 169 13.47 -13.41 -8.41
N LEU A 170 13.16 -14.49 -7.70
CA LEU A 170 13.39 -15.84 -8.19
C LEU A 170 12.49 -16.10 -9.40
N SER A 171 13.10 -16.41 -10.54
CA SER A 171 12.36 -16.98 -11.67
C SER A 171 11.68 -18.28 -11.25
N ALA A 172 10.61 -18.68 -11.95
CA ALA A 172 9.90 -19.94 -11.66
C ALA A 172 10.86 -21.14 -11.57
N LYS A 173 11.89 -21.16 -12.43
CA LYS A 173 12.94 -22.20 -12.42
C LYS A 173 13.82 -22.14 -11.17
N GLN A 174 14.23 -20.95 -10.74
CA GLN A 174 15.03 -20.79 -9.51
C GLN A 174 14.22 -21.16 -8.26
N LYS A 175 12.92 -20.87 -8.24
CA LYS A 175 12.03 -21.26 -7.16
C LYS A 175 11.89 -22.78 -7.04
N MET A 176 11.74 -23.48 -8.17
CA MET A 176 11.74 -24.94 -8.18
C MET A 176 13.05 -25.54 -7.66
N ILE A 177 14.19 -24.92 -7.99
CA ILE A 177 15.51 -25.36 -7.50
C ILE A 177 15.60 -25.19 -5.97
N ILE A 178 15.14 -24.06 -5.43
CA ILE A 178 15.12 -23.83 -3.98
C ILE A 178 14.18 -24.80 -3.27
N ASP A 179 12.97 -25.03 -3.80
CA ASP A 179 12.01 -25.99 -3.25
C ASP A 179 12.57 -27.44 -3.25
N GLU A 180 13.49 -27.76 -4.17
CA GLU A 180 14.18 -29.06 -4.23
C GLU A 180 15.32 -29.16 -3.22
N ILE A 181 16.09 -28.07 -3.03
CA ILE A 181 17.16 -27.98 -2.02
C ILE A 181 16.56 -28.05 -0.60
N GLU A 182 15.47 -27.31 -0.33
CA GLU A 182 14.82 -27.30 0.99
C GLU A 182 14.30 -28.68 1.41
N LYS A 183 13.89 -29.51 0.45
CA LYS A 183 13.42 -30.88 0.71
C LYS A 183 14.52 -31.83 1.15
N SER A 184 15.79 -31.49 0.93
CA SER A 184 16.92 -32.37 1.29
C SER A 184 18.19 -31.59 1.59
N VAL A 185 18.24 -31.06 2.83
CA VAL A 185 19.34 -30.26 3.39
C VAL A 185 20.68 -31.02 3.51
N ILE A 186 20.69 -32.33 3.26
CA ILE A 186 21.87 -33.21 3.41
C ILE A 186 22.67 -33.32 2.09
N ASN A 187 22.07 -32.96 0.95
CA ASN A 187 22.69 -33.13 -0.36
C ASN A 187 23.51 -31.91 -0.79
N ARG A 188 24.61 -32.14 -1.50
CA ARG A 188 25.40 -31.08 -2.14
C ARG A 188 24.90 -30.89 -3.57
N TYR A 189 24.46 -29.68 -3.89
CA TYR A 189 23.93 -29.32 -5.20
C TYR A 189 24.94 -28.44 -5.95
N LEU A 190 25.20 -28.77 -7.22
CA LEU A 190 25.96 -27.92 -8.13
C LEU A 190 24.98 -27.16 -9.02
N VAL A 191 24.97 -25.83 -8.93
CA VAL A 191 24.06 -24.96 -9.70
C VAL A 191 24.84 -24.27 -10.83
N GLU A 192 24.67 -24.77 -12.06
CA GLU A 192 25.25 -24.17 -13.26
C GLU A 192 24.24 -23.25 -13.98
N ALA A 193 24.71 -22.09 -14.41
CA ALA A 193 23.94 -21.12 -15.18
C ALA A 193 24.88 -20.10 -15.87
N PRO A 194 24.43 -19.38 -16.90
CA PRO A 194 25.25 -18.37 -17.58
C PRO A 194 25.56 -17.15 -16.70
N ALA A 195 26.55 -16.34 -17.08
CA ALA A 195 26.82 -15.06 -16.43
C ALA A 195 25.58 -14.14 -16.50
N GLY A 196 25.26 -13.43 -15.41
CA GLY A 196 24.08 -12.55 -15.34
C GLY A 196 22.74 -13.24 -15.05
N SER A 197 22.72 -14.57 -14.86
CA SER A 197 21.49 -15.34 -14.58
C SER A 197 20.97 -15.28 -13.14
N GLY A 198 21.62 -14.50 -12.26
CA GLY A 198 21.17 -14.31 -10.87
C GLY A 198 21.46 -15.48 -9.93
N LYS A 199 22.50 -16.30 -10.17
CA LYS A 199 22.88 -17.41 -9.27
C LYS A 199 23.09 -16.98 -7.82
N SER A 200 23.62 -15.78 -7.60
CA SER A 200 23.86 -15.25 -6.26
C SER A 200 22.58 -15.09 -5.45
N VAL A 201 21.42 -14.92 -6.11
CA VAL A 201 20.11 -14.86 -5.45
C VAL A 201 19.72 -16.21 -4.86
N VAL A 202 20.02 -17.29 -5.57
CA VAL A 202 19.73 -18.68 -5.15
C VAL A 202 20.63 -19.09 -3.98
N LEU A 203 21.83 -18.53 -3.87
CA LEU A 203 22.79 -18.82 -2.78
C LEU A 203 22.58 -17.96 -1.52
N LEU A 204 21.91 -16.81 -1.64
CA LEU A 204 21.66 -15.87 -0.54
C LEU A 204 20.26 -16.01 0.09
N THR A 205 19.37 -16.79 -0.54
CA THR A 205 18.04 -17.16 -0.01
C THR A 205 18.20 -18.33 0.95
#